data_AF-A0A140PQH2-F1
#
_entry.id   AF-A0A140PQH2-F1
#
_cell.length_a   1.000
_cell.length_b   1.000
_cell.length_c   1.000
_cell.angle_alpha   90.00
_cell.angle_beta   90.00
_cell.angle_gamma   90.00
#
_symmetry.space_group_name_H-M   'P 1'
#
loop_
_entity.id
_entity.type
_entity.pdbx_description
1 polymer ?
#
loop_
_entity_poly.entity_id
_entity_poly.type
_entity_poly.pdbx_seq_one_letter_code
_entity_poly.pdbx_strand_id
1 'polypeptide(L)'
;MSMKLINIRMDEDLKKEMEIVCNDLGINITTAFTIFAKKLTREKRIPFSVSIDPFYSNENIAALQNSIDEVKDGKVIMKTIEELEAME
;
A
#
# COMPACT_ATOMS: atom_id res chain seq x y z
N MET A 1 7.44 8.74 33.26
CA MET A 1 7.92 8.92 31.87
C MET A 1 7.78 10.39 31.50
N SER A 2 8.82 11.03 30.95
CA SER A 2 8.68 12.39 30.40
C SER A 2 7.98 12.30 29.05
N MET A 3 6.81 12.92 28.91
CA MET A 3 6.20 13.13 27.60
C MET A 3 6.98 14.24 26.87
N LYS A 4 7.20 14.07 25.57
CA LYS A 4 7.84 15.06 24.70
C LYS A 4 6.91 15.32 23.52
N LEU A 5 6.74 16.59 23.17
CA LEU A 5 5.92 17.01 22.05
C LEU A 5 6.70 16.84 20.74
N ILE A 6 6.04 16.30 19.71
CA ILE A 6 6.55 16.22 18.35
C ILE A 6 5.61 17.02 17.46
N ASN A 7 6.14 18.02 16.75
CA ASN A 7 5.40 18.81 15.78
C ASN A 7 5.75 18.33 14.37
N ILE A 8 4.75 17.88 13.61
CA ILE A 8 4.91 17.37 12.25
C ILE A 8 4.10 18.26 11.31
N ARG A 9 4.73 18.78 10.25
CA ARG A 9 4.04 19.46 9.15
C ARG A 9 3.64 18.41 8.12
N MET A 10 2.39 18.43 7.69
CA MET A 10 1.87 17.55 6.66
C MET A 10 0.87 18.31 5.79
N ASP A 11 0.69 17.82 4.57
CA ASP A 11 -0.35 18.31 3.66
C ASP A 11 -1.75 18.07 4.25
N GLU A 12 -2.70 18.95 3.91
CA GLU A 12 -4.06 18.89 4.45
C GLU A 12 -4.80 17.62 4.00
N ASP A 13 -4.67 17.24 2.73
CA ASP A 13 -5.39 16.09 2.19
C ASP A 13 -4.79 14.79 2.74
N LEU A 14 -3.45 14.71 2.82
CA LEU A 14 -2.76 13.60 3.48
C LEU A 14 -3.21 13.42 4.94
N LYS A 15 -3.44 14.52 5.66
CA LYS A 15 -3.92 14.47 7.05
C LYS A 15 -5.32 13.87 7.11
N LYS A 16 -6.23 14.34 6.24
CA LYS A 16 -7.62 13.85 6.20
C LYS A 16 -7.67 12.36 5.90
N GLU A 17 -6.91 11.91 4.91
CA GLU A 17 -6.81 10.48 4.58
C GLU A 17 -6.31 9.66 5.77
N MET A 18 -5.27 10.15 6.45
CA MET A 18 -4.74 9.49 7.64
C MET A 18 -5.77 9.45 8.78
N GLU A 19 -6.55 10.51 9.00
CA GLU A 19 -7.61 10.55 10.01
C GLU A 19 -8.71 9.51 9.73
N ILE A 20 -9.14 9.39 8.47
CA ILE A 20 -10.14 8.40 8.05
C ILE A 20 -9.63 6.99 8.34
N VAL A 21 -8.44 6.64 7.85
CA VAL A 21 -7.85 5.30 8.05
C VAL A 21 -7.65 4.99 9.53
N CYS A 22 -7.19 5.95 10.33
CA CYS A 22 -7.02 5.75 11.76
C CYS A 22 -8.36 5.48 12.46
N ASN A 23 -9.42 6.22 12.10
CA ASN A 23 -10.76 6.03 12.64
C ASN A 23 -11.34 4.65 12.28
N ASP A 24 -11.16 4.19 11.04
CA ASP A 24 -11.58 2.86 10.60
C ASP A 24 -10.87 1.75 11.38
N LEU A 25 -9.61 1.98 11.75
CA LEU A 25 -8.82 1.10 12.60
C LEU A 25 -9.12 1.25 14.10
N GLY A 26 -9.99 2.19 14.50
CA GLY A 26 -10.33 2.46 15.90
C GLY A 26 -9.20 3.10 16.71
N ILE A 27 -8.24 3.75 16.07
CA ILE A 27 -7.09 4.41 16.72
C ILE A 27 -7.02 5.89 16.33
N ASN A 28 -6.33 6.70 17.13
CA ASN A 28 -6.02 8.08 16.74
C ASN A 28 -4.63 8.18 16.09
N ILE A 29 -4.38 9.29 15.40
CA ILE A 29 -3.10 9.56 14.72
C ILE A 29 -1.91 9.46 15.69
N THR A 30 -2.03 9.97 16.91
CA THR A 30 -0.96 9.90 17.92
C THR A 30 -0.60 8.46 18.28
N THR A 31 -1.60 7.58 18.36
CA THR A 31 -1.42 6.15 18.62
C THR A 31 -0.73 5.47 17.45
N ALA A 32 -1.15 5.77 16.22
CA ALA A 32 -0.51 5.27 15.00
C ALA A 32 0.98 5.67 14.95
N PHE A 33 1.32 6.94 15.19
CA PHE A 33 2.71 7.40 15.27
C PHE A 33 3.50 6.73 16.40
N THR A 34 2.86 6.49 17.55
CA THR A 34 3.51 5.79 18.67
C THR A 34 3.83 4.33 18.32
N ILE A 35 2.92 3.64 17.63
CA ILE A 35 3.13 2.28 17.13
C ILE A 35 4.29 2.26 16.14
N PHE A 36 4.29 3.18 15.17
CA PHE A 36 5.36 3.35 14.20
C PHE A 36 6.73 3.56 14.90
N ALA A 37 6.81 4.51 15.84
CA ALA A 37 8.05 4.80 16.56
C ALA A 37 8.56 3.60 17.36
N LYS A 38 7.66 2.85 18.03
CA LYS A 38 8.02 1.61 18.75
C LYS A 38 8.55 0.53 17.81
N LYS A 39 7.91 0.32 16.66
CA LYS A 39 8.32 -0.68 15.67
C LYS A 39 9.67 -0.31 15.02
N LEU A 40 9.84 0.95 14.62
CA LEU A 40 11.08 1.48 14.06
C LEU A 40 12.25 1.34 15.04
N THR A 41 12.05 1.74 16.30
CA THR A 41 13.12 1.68 17.32
C THR A 41 13.49 0.25 17.71
N ARG A 42 12.54 -0.68 17.65
CA ARG A 42 12.76 -2.12 17.89
C ARG A 42 13.51 -2.80 16.75
N GLU A 43 13.15 -2.50 15.51
CA GLU A 43 13.74 -3.16 14.32
C GLU A 43 14.93 -2.41 13.72
N LYS A 44 15.23 -1.20 14.20
CA LYS A 44 16.31 -0.34 13.68
C LYS A 44 16.22 -0.08 12.18
N ARG A 45 15.00 -0.10 11.63
CA ARG A 45 14.70 0.18 10.22
C ARG A 45 13.29 0.76 10.08
N ILE A 46 13.00 1.32 8.91
CA ILE A 46 11.64 1.75 8.57
C ILE A 46 10.74 0.50 8.47
N PRO A 47 9.61 0.45 9.21
CA PRO A 47 8.75 -0.74 9.31
C PRO A 47 7.77 -0.89 8.14
N PHE A 48 8.15 -0.42 6.96
CA PHE A 48 7.46 -0.59 5.68
C PHE A 48 8.49 -0.46 4.55
N SER A 49 8.19 -1.03 3.39
CA SER A 49 9.05 -0.87 2.21
C SER A 49 8.94 0.57 1.72
N VAL A 50 10.07 1.27 1.65
CA VAL A 50 10.15 2.58 1.01
C VAL A 50 10.67 2.36 -0.40
N SER A 51 9.79 1.86 -1.27
CA SER A 51 10.06 1.67 -2.69
C SER A 51 9.11 2.54 -3.49
N ILE A 52 9.56 3.06 -4.63
CA ILE A 52 8.65 3.51 -5.68
C ILE A 52 7.88 2.26 -6.09
N ASP A 53 6.57 2.23 -5.85
CA ASP A 53 5.77 1.03 -6.10
C ASP A 53 5.92 0.59 -7.57
N PRO A 54 6.55 -0.57 -7.83
CA PRO A 54 6.72 -1.04 -9.21
C PRO A 54 5.37 -1.40 -9.85
N PHE A 55 4.32 -1.62 -9.05
CA PHE A 55 2.98 -1.89 -9.56
C PHE A 55 2.40 -0.69 -10.33
N TYR A 56 2.67 0.54 -9.86
CA TYR A 56 2.26 1.75 -10.59
C TYR A 56 3.38 2.31 -11.47
N SER A 57 4.38 1.50 -11.83
CA SER A 57 5.36 1.89 -12.85
C SER A 57 4.66 2.12 -14.19
N ASN A 58 5.17 3.07 -14.99
CA ASN A 58 4.63 3.34 -16.33
C ASN A 58 4.58 2.08 -17.20
N GLU A 59 5.58 1.21 -17.04
CA GLU A 59 5.68 -0.08 -17.73
C GLU A 59 4.54 -1.03 -17.33
N ASN A 60 4.28 -1.19 -16.03
CA ASN A 60 3.20 -2.06 -15.55
C ASN A 60 1.81 -1.49 -15.87
N ILE A 61 1.63 -0.17 -15.80
CA ILE A 61 0.38 0.49 -16.22
C ILE A 61 0.13 0.26 -17.71
N ALA A 62 1.16 0.36 -18.56
CA ALA A 62 1.03 0.07 -19.99
C ALA A 62 0.68 -1.41 -20.24
N ALA A 63 1.29 -2.34 -19.50
CA ALA A 63 0.94 -3.76 -19.58
C ALA A 63 -0.52 -4.02 -19.18
N LEU A 64 -1.00 -3.41 -18.09
CA LEU A 64 -2.40 -3.51 -17.66
C LEU A 64 -3.36 -2.95 -18.72
N GLN A 65 -3.03 -1.82 -19.34
CA GLN A 65 -3.83 -1.26 -20.43
C GLN A 65 -3.91 -2.22 -21.63
N ASN A 66 -2.78 -2.80 -22.04
CA ASN A 66 -2.74 -3.79 -23.12
C ASN A 66 -3.60 -5.02 -22.78
N SER A 67 -3.47 -5.57 -21.57
CA SER A 67 -4.28 -6.72 -21.15
C SER A 67 -5.78 -6.40 -21.12
N ILE A 68 -6.17 -5.18 -20.71
CA ILE A 68 -7.57 -4.74 -20.77
C ILE A 68 -8.08 -4.71 -22.22
N ASP A 69 -7.26 -4.24 -23.17
CA ASP A 69 -7.65 -4.18 -24.58
C ASP A 69 -7.68 -5.57 -25.23
N GLU A 70 -6.78 -6.49 -24.86
CA GLU A 70 -6.85 -7.90 -25.27
C GLU A 70 -8.13 -8.58 -24.78
N VAL A 71 -8.55 -8.29 -23.55
CA VAL A 71 -9.82 -8.79 -23.00
C VAL A 71 -11.02 -8.25 -23.78
N LYS A 72 -11.02 -6.95 -24.12
CA LYS A 72 -12.08 -6.34 -24.95
C LYS A 72 -12.13 -6.93 -26.36
N ASP A 73 -10.96 -7.22 -26.94
CA ASP A 73 -10.82 -7.83 -28.26
C ASP A 73 -11.08 -9.36 -28.27
N GLY A 74 -11.44 -9.92 -27.10
CA GLY A 74 -11.76 -11.34 -26.95
C GLY A 74 -10.55 -12.28 -27.04
N LYS A 75 -9.32 -11.75 -26.97
CA LYS A 75 -8.06 -12.50 -27.00
C LYS A 75 -7.72 -13.09 -25.63
N VAL A 76 -8.66 -13.83 -25.04
CA VAL A 76 -8.51 -14.44 -23.72
C VAL A 76 -8.61 -15.95 -23.81
N ILE A 77 -7.72 -16.65 -23.08
CA ILE A 77 -7.77 -18.10 -22.94
C ILE A 77 -8.44 -18.40 -21.60
N MET A 78 -9.61 -19.01 -21.64
CA MET A 78 -10.31 -19.47 -20.44
C MET A 78 -9.75 -20.83 -20.05
N LYS A 79 -9.23 -20.94 -18.83
CA LYS A 79 -8.80 -22.20 -18.22
C LYS A 79 -9.36 -22.27 -16.81
N THR A 80 -9.67 -23.48 -16.38
CA THR A 80 -9.98 -23.78 -14.99
C THR A 80 -8.70 -23.74 -14.14
N ILE A 81 -8.85 -23.62 -12.81
CA ILE A 81 -7.70 -23.60 -11.89
C ILE A 81 -6.89 -24.91 -12.02
N GLU A 82 -7.58 -26.04 -12.16
CA GLU A 82 -6.99 -27.38 -12.31
C GLU A 82 -6.17 -27.51 -13.60
N GLU A 83 -6.64 -26.90 -14.71
CA GLU A 83 -5.90 -26.88 -15.98
C GLU A 83 -4.70 -25.94 -15.98
N LEU A 84 -4.70 -24.92 -15.12
CA LEU A 84 -3.57 -23.99 -14.96
C LEU A 84 -2.47 -24.62 -14.10
N GLU A 85 -2.85 -25.27 -12.99
CA GLU A 85 -1.91 -25.98 -12.10
C GLU A 85 -1.21 -27.14 -12.81
N ALA A 86 -1.88 -27.82 -13.76
CA ALA A 86 -1.28 -28.88 -14.56
C ALA A 86 -0.25 -28.40 -15.62
N MET A 87 -0.04 -27.07 -15.76
CA MET A 87 0.93 -26.47 -16.67
C MET A 87 2.26 -26.07 -15.99
N GLU A 88 2.38 -26.24 -14.66
CA GLU A 88 3.65 -26.16 -13.91
C GLU A 88 4.50 -27.44 -14.07
#